data_AF-X1C9Q3-F1
#
_entry.id   AF-X1C9Q3-F1
#
_cell.length_a   1.000
_cell.length_b   1.000
_cell.length_c   1.000
_cell.angle_alpha   90.00
_cell.angle_beta   90.00
_cell.angle_gamma   90.00
#
_symmetry.space_group_name_H-M   'P 1'
#
loop_
_entity.id
_entity.type
_entity.pdbx_description
1 polymer ?
#
loop_
_entity_poly.entity_id
_entity_poly.type
_entity_poly.pdbx_seq_one_letter_code
_entity_poly.pdbx_strand_id
1 'polypeptide(L)' 'MILHTYTYNPIMWICILAVGIILVVVNLLIARYMHKDALKRGIKNSEFWLLMGFILGLLGLLLYIFVRKNYEERT' A
#
# COMPACT_ATOMS: atom_id res chain seq x y z
N MET A 1 14.58 -26.10 -22.49
CA MET A 1 14.08 -25.75 -21.15
C MET A 1 15.16 -24.96 -20.44
N ILE A 2 15.13 -23.63 -20.55
CA ILE A 2 16.11 -22.76 -19.89
C ILE A 2 15.64 -22.61 -18.45
N LEU A 3 16.27 -23.34 -17.53
CA LEU A 3 16.13 -23.11 -16.10
C LEU A 3 16.77 -21.75 -15.80
N HIS A 4 15.94 -20.72 -15.61
CA HIS A 4 16.38 -19.49 -14.95
C HIS A 4 16.81 -19.87 -13.53
N THR A 5 18.09 -20.14 -13.34
CA THR A 5 18.70 -20.19 -12.02
C THR A 5 18.62 -18.78 -11.47
N TYR A 6 17.64 -18.51 -10.62
CA TYR A 6 17.64 -17.34 -9.74
C TYR A 6 18.85 -17.50 -8.83
N THR A 7 20.01 -17.02 -9.27
CA THR A 7 21.17 -16.84 -8.40
C THR A 7 20.71 -15.91 -7.30
N TYR A 8 20.51 -16.45 -6.10
CA TYR A 8 20.13 -15.73 -4.90
C TYR A 8 21.25 -14.77 -4.51
N ASN A 9 21.31 -13.64 -5.21
CA ASN A 9 22.29 -12.60 -4.96
C ASN A 9 22.01 -12.01 -3.57
N PRO A 10 22.96 -12.05 -2.62
CA PRO A 10 22.78 -11.49 -1.29
C PRO A 10 22.29 -10.04 -1.30
N ILE A 11 22.68 -9.28 -2.33
CA ILE A 11 22.25 -7.90 -2.54
C ILE A 11 20.74 -7.83 -2.75
N MET A 12 20.15 -8.76 -3.51
CA MET A 12 18.70 -8.81 -3.76
C MET A 12 17.92 -9.00 -2.46
N TRP A 13 18.41 -9.86 -1.56
CA TRP A 13 17.79 -10.09 -0.25
C TRP A 13 17.84 -8.85 0.65
N ILE A 14 18.95 -8.13 0.63
CA ILE A 14 19.08 -6.86 1.36
C ILE A 14 18.11 -5.82 0.80
N CYS A 15 17.96 -5.73 -0.53
CA CYS A 15 16.99 -4.84 -1.15
C CYS A 15 15.55 -5.21 -0.77
N ILE A 16 15.18 -6.49 -0.78
CA ILE A 16 13.84 -6.95 -0.37
C ILE A 16 13.57 -6.58 1.08
N LEU A 17 14.54 -6.81 1.98
CA LEU A 17 14.41 -6.44 3.39
C LEU A 17 14.26 -4.92 3.56
N ALA A 18 15.08 -4.13 2.87
CA ALA A 18 15.01 -2.67 2.93
C ALA A 18 13.65 -2.15 2.44
N VAL A 19 13.15 -2.66 1.30
CA VAL A 19 11.83 -2.32 0.78
C VAL A 19 10.73 -2.75 1.76
N GLY A 20 10.85 -3.94 2.34
CA GLY A 20 9.91 -4.42 3.37
C GLY A 20 9.83 -3.49 4.58
N ILE A 21 10.98 -3.05 5.11
CA ILE A 21 11.05 -2.10 6.23
C ILE A 21 10.40 -0.77 5.84
N ILE A 22 10.71 -0.24 4.66
CA ILE A 22 10.11 1.01 4.16
C ILE A 22 8.59 0.88 4.10
N LEU A 23 8.07 -0.21 3.55
CA LEU A 23 6.64 -0.46 3.46
C LEU A 23 5.97 -0.52 4.85
N VAL A 24 6.61 -1.16 5.83
CA VAL A 24 6.11 -1.20 7.21
C VAL A 24 6.07 0.21 7.82
N VAL A 25 7.14 0.98 7.68
CA VAL A 25 7.21 2.36 8.20
C VAL A 25 6.14 3.25 7.56
N VAL A 26 5.96 3.17 6.24
CA VAL A 26 4.94 3.93 5.52
C VAL A 26 3.54 3.58 6.02
N ASN A 27 3.23 2.29 6.20
CA ASN A 27 1.94 1.87 6.72
C ASN A 27 1.70 2.35 8.16
N LEU A 28 2.73 2.34 9.02
CA LEU A 28 2.63 2.91 10.37
C LEU A 28 2.35 4.41 10.35
N LEU A 29 2.98 5.16 9.44
CA LEU A 29 2.72 6.60 9.28
C LEU A 29 1.28 6.86 8.84
N ILE A 30 0.78 6.09 7.87
CA ILE A 30 -0.61 6.17 7.39
C ILE A 30 -1.57 5.86 8.55
N ALA A 31 -1.33 4.77 9.29
CA ALA A 31 -2.16 4.40 10.42
C ALA A 31 -2.20 5.50 11.50
N ARG A 32 -1.04 6.10 11.82
CA ARG A 32 -0.96 7.23 12.75
C ARG A 32 -1.72 8.45 12.25
N TYR A 33 -1.61 8.76 10.96
CA TYR A 33 -2.34 9.87 10.34
C TYR A 33 -3.85 9.65 10.43
N MET A 34 -4.33 8.47 10.06
CA MET A 34 -5.73 8.09 10.11
C MET A 34 -6.27 8.12 11.54
N HIS A 35 -5.52 7.62 12.52
CA HIS A 35 -5.93 7.69 13.92
C HIS A 35 -6.08 9.14 14.39
N LYS A 36 -5.13 10.03 14.03
CA LYS A 36 -5.24 11.46 14.33
C LYS A 36 -6.44 12.11 13.64
N ASP A 37 -6.75 11.72 12.41
CA ASP A 37 -7.93 12.21 11.68
C ASP A 37 -9.24 11.73 12.34
N ALA A 38 -9.30 10.48 12.80
CA ALA A 38 -10.45 9.95 13.57
C ALA A 38 -10.69 10.76 14.85
N LEU A 39 -9.62 11.06 15.60
CA LEU A 39 -9.68 11.89 16.80
C LEU A 39 -10.17 13.31 16.50
N LYS A 40 -9.66 13.94 15.43
CA LYS A 40 -10.12 15.27 14.99
C LYS A 40 -11.61 15.29 14.64
N ARG A 41 -12.13 14.19 14.13
CA ARG A 41 -13.55 14.02 13.75
C ARG A 41 -14.44 13.55 14.90
N GLY A 42 -13.88 13.36 16.10
CA GLY A 42 -14.65 12.92 17.27
C GLY A 42 -15.18 11.49 17.18
N ILE A 43 -14.58 10.64 16.34
CA ILE A 43 -15.03 9.26 16.14
C ILE A 43 -14.61 8.42 17.35
N LYS A 44 -15.59 7.95 18.12
CA LYS A 44 -15.39 7.19 19.36
C LYS A 44 -14.62 5.88 19.13
N ASN A 45 -14.82 5.24 17.97
CA ASN A 45 -14.12 4.02 17.56
C ASN A 45 -13.08 4.32 16.48
N SER A 46 -11.87 4.68 16.92
CA SER A 46 -10.77 5.00 16.00
C SER A 46 -10.30 3.82 15.14
N GLU A 47 -10.45 2.59 15.62
CA GLU A 47 -10.15 1.34 14.89
C GLU A 47 -11.05 1.17 13.66
N PHE A 48 -12.31 1.55 13.76
CA PHE A 48 -13.26 1.51 12.64
C PHE A 48 -12.84 2.47 11.52
N TRP A 49 -12.23 3.61 11.89
CA TRP A 49 -11.73 4.58 10.92
C TRP A 49 -10.53 4.04 10.14
N LEU A 50 -9.63 3.30 10.80
CA LEU A 50 -8.53 2.57 10.16
C LEU A 50 -9.04 1.55 9.15
N LEU A 51 -10.02 0.74 9.56
CA LEU A 51 -10.67 -0.25 8.70
C LEU A 51 -11.31 0.41 7.46
N MET A 52 -12.00 1.53 7.67
CA MET A 52 -12.68 2.22 6.59
C MET A 52 -11.71 2.84 5.57
N GLY A 53 -10.62 3.48 6.01
CA GLY A 53 -9.64 3.99 5.04
C GLY A 53 -8.84 2.89 4.34
N PHE A 54 -8.66 1.71 4.96
CA PHE A 54 -8.10 0.55 4.26
C PHE A 54 -9.03 0.09 3.11
N ILE A 55 -10.33 -0.05 3.38
CA ILE A 55 -11.33 -0.43 2.37
C ILE A 55 -11.42 0.63 1.26
N LEU A 56 -11.47 1.92 1.63
CA LEU A 56 -11.48 3.01 0.65
C LEU A 56 -10.21 3.05 -0.20
N GLY A 57 -9.04 2.76 0.39
CA GLY A 57 -7.78 2.64 -0.34
C GLY A 57 -7.81 1.51 -1.37
N LEU A 58 -8.35 0.33 -0.99
CA LEU A 58 -8.59 -0.79 -1.91
C LEU A 58 -9.57 -0.43 -3.04
N LEU A 59 -10.66 0.27 -2.72
CA LEU A 59 -11.62 0.74 -3.72
C LEU A 59 -10.99 1.73 -4.69
N GLY A 60 -10.17 2.67 -4.19
CA GLY A 60 -9.41 3.60 -5.03
C GLY A 60 -8.45 2.87 -5.98
N LEU A 61 -7.78 1.83 -5.49
CA LEU A 61 -6.90 0.99 -6.32
C LEU A 61 -7.68 0.23 -7.39
N LEU A 62 -8.83 -0.36 -7.04
CA LEU A 62 -9.71 -1.02 -8.00
C LEU A 62 -10.17 -0.04 -9.08
N LEU A 63 -10.68 1.13 -8.68
CA LEU A 63 -11.07 2.19 -9.62
C LEU A 63 -9.92 2.59 -10.53
N TYR A 64 -8.70 2.76 -10.01
CA TYR A 64 -7.53 3.04 -10.84
C TYR A 64 -7.31 1.93 -11.88
N ILE A 65 -7.39 0.66 -11.51
CA ILE A 65 -7.22 -0.46 -12.46
C ILE A 65 -8.32 -0.47 -13.53
N PHE A 66 -9.57 -0.22 -13.14
CA PHE A 66 -10.69 -0.21 -14.07
C PHE A 66 -10.64 0.99 -15.03
N VAL A 67 -10.30 2.18 -14.53
CA VAL A 67 -10.30 3.42 -15.32
C VAL A 67 -8.98 3.60 -16.08
N ARG A 68 -7.89 2.95 -15.65
CA ARG A 68 -6.56 2.98 -16.27
C ARG A 68 -6.59 2.82 -17.79
N LYS A 69 -7.40 1.89 -18.30
CA LYS A 69 -7.46 1.60 -19.75
C LYS A 69 -7.94 2.80 -20.57
N ASN A 70 -8.78 3.66 -20.00
CA ASN A 70 -9.23 4.90 -20.67
C ASN A 70 -8.11 5.94 -20.85
N TYR A 71 -7.00 5.81 -20.12
CA TYR A 71 -5.84 6.70 -20.26
C TYR A 71 -4.83 6.17 -21.30
N GLU A 72 -4.69 4.85 -21.43
CA GLU A 72 -3.78 4.22 -22.43
C GLU A 72 -4.29 4.42 -23.88
N GLU A 73 -5.60 4.55 -24.09
CA GLU A 73 -6.18 4.77 -25.43
C GLU A 73 -5.97 6.19 -26.00
N ARG A 74 -5.41 7.13 -25.21
CA ARG A 74 -5.15 8.54 -25.65
C ARG A 74 -3.69 8.89 -25.87
N THR A 75 -2.77 7.92 -25.80
CA THR A 75 -1.33 8.08 -26.06
C THR A 75 -0.91 7.17 -27.19
#